data_AF-A0A8J3ZS60-F1
#
_entry.id   AF-A0A8J3ZS60-F1
#
_cell.length_a   1.000
_cell.length_b   1.000
_cell.length_c   1.000
_cell.angle_alpha   90.00
_cell.angle_beta   90.00
_cell.angle_gamma   90.00
#
_symmetry.space_group_name_H-M   'P 1'
#
loop_
_entity.id
_entity.type
_entity.pdbx_description
1 polymer ?
#
loop_
_entity_poly.entity_id
_entity_poly.type
_entity_poly.pdbx_seq_one_letter_code
_entity_poly.pdbx_strand_id
1 'polypeptide(L)'
;MPSSTTPFSIEDWEPHAVDGTGETSALGRVVFRKVYKGDDLAGTAVATMLNCGQIAYTAMERVTGTLGGRTGSFVLMHSAGPDADQPEVATGVIVAGSGTGDLTGLTGRMEIRHGEDGPELFLEYEHADTVS
;
A
#
# COMPACT_ATOMS: atom_id res chain seq x y z
N MET A 1 -13.64 13.95 -3.38
CA MET A 1 -12.25 13.78 -2.91
C MET A 1 -11.40 13.51 -4.14
N PRO A 2 -10.20 14.11 -4.27
CA PRO A 2 -9.27 13.72 -5.33
C PRO A 2 -8.93 12.23 -5.21
N SER A 3 -8.69 11.62 -6.36
CA SER A 3 -8.26 10.23 -6.45
C SER A 3 -7.09 10.07 -7.41
N SER A 4 -6.34 8.99 -7.24
CA SER A 4 -5.23 8.60 -8.10
C SER A 4 -5.26 7.10 -8.32
N THR A 5 -4.97 6.67 -9.54
CA THR A 5 -4.66 5.27 -9.87
C THR A 5 -3.26 5.22 -10.41
N THR A 6 -2.37 4.46 -9.77
CA THR A 6 -0.95 4.46 -10.11
C THR A 6 -0.40 3.03 -10.18
N PRO A 7 0.19 2.61 -11.31
CA PRO A 7 0.84 1.31 -11.41
C PRO A 7 2.10 1.28 -10.54
N PHE A 8 2.43 0.09 -10.03
CA PHE A 8 3.67 -0.12 -9.31
C PHE A 8 4.36 -1.42 -9.66
N SER A 9 5.66 -1.47 -9.38
CA SER A 9 6.47 -2.68 -9.45
C SER A 9 6.97 -3.05 -8.06
N ILE A 10 7.20 -4.35 -7.83
CA ILE A 10 7.77 -4.88 -6.59
C ILE A 10 9.22 -5.23 -6.84
N GLU A 11 10.10 -4.82 -5.93
CA GLU A 11 11.53 -5.07 -5.94
C GLU A 11 11.97 -5.61 -4.56
N ASP A 12 13.15 -6.24 -4.50
CA ASP A 12 13.79 -6.68 -3.26
C ASP A 12 12.88 -7.50 -2.32
N TRP A 13 12.26 -8.55 -2.85
CA TRP A 13 11.39 -9.45 -2.09
C TRP A 13 12.19 -10.33 -1.11
N GLU A 14 12.12 -10.01 0.18
CA GLU A 14 12.89 -10.67 1.24
C GLU A 14 11.95 -11.43 2.21
N PRO A 15 11.70 -12.73 1.98
CA PRO A 15 10.84 -13.54 2.83
C PRO A 15 11.58 -14.03 4.09
N HIS A 16 10.88 -13.99 5.21
CA HIS A 16 11.30 -14.52 6.51
C HIS A 16 10.18 -15.37 7.08
N ALA A 17 10.41 -16.69 7.20
CA ALA A 17 9.46 -17.55 7.89
C ALA A 17 9.35 -17.12 9.37
N VAL A 18 8.12 -17.05 9.88
CA VAL A 18 7.85 -16.76 11.29
C VAL A 18 7.47 -18.06 12.01
N ASP A 19 6.58 -18.87 11.42
CA ASP A 19 6.16 -20.16 12.00
C ASP A 19 5.54 -21.13 10.96
N GLY A 20 5.57 -22.44 11.23
CA GLY A 20 4.74 -23.44 10.52
C GLY A 20 5.15 -23.79 9.07
N THR A 21 6.45 -23.82 8.75
CA THR A 21 6.95 -24.08 7.38
C THR A 21 6.32 -25.35 6.76
N GLY A 22 5.63 -25.20 5.62
CA GLY A 22 4.98 -26.31 4.89
C GLY A 22 3.49 -26.46 5.14
N GLU A 23 2.91 -25.70 6.08
CA GLU A 23 1.48 -25.68 6.36
C GLU A 23 0.77 -24.56 5.60
N THR A 24 -0.50 -24.76 5.22
CA THR A 24 -1.31 -23.68 4.62
C THR A 24 -1.52 -22.52 5.59
N SER A 25 -1.48 -22.80 6.90
CA SER A 25 -1.55 -21.85 8.02
C SER A 25 -0.20 -21.23 8.39
N ALA A 26 0.88 -21.49 7.63
CA ALA A 26 2.19 -20.96 7.93
C ALA A 26 2.18 -19.44 8.02
N LEU A 27 2.82 -18.90 9.05
CA LEU A 27 3.00 -17.47 9.22
C LEU A 27 4.32 -17.01 8.61
N GLY A 28 4.24 -16.00 7.76
CA GLY A 28 5.39 -15.36 7.13
C GLY A 28 5.49 -13.88 7.46
N ARG A 29 6.70 -13.36 7.34
CA ARG A 29 7.01 -11.93 7.26
C ARG A 29 7.78 -11.67 5.99
N VAL A 30 7.42 -10.65 5.23
CA VAL A 30 8.16 -10.24 4.04
C VAL A 30 8.47 -8.76 4.14
N VAL A 31 9.69 -8.38 3.79
CA VAL A 31 10.05 -6.99 3.51
C VAL A 31 10.28 -6.86 2.02
N PHE A 32 9.72 -5.82 1.40
CA PHE A 32 9.92 -5.56 -0.03
C PHE A 32 9.84 -4.07 -0.33
N ARG A 33 10.30 -3.70 -1.53
CA ARG A 33 10.20 -2.34 -2.05
C ARG A 33 9.16 -2.25 -3.15
N LYS A 34 8.55 -1.06 -3.28
CA LYS A 34 7.72 -0.71 -4.43
C LYS A 34 8.26 0.52 -5.13
N VAL A 35 8.04 0.59 -6.44
CA VAL A 35 8.31 1.79 -7.25
C VAL A 35 7.00 2.21 -7.91
N TYR A 36 6.59 3.45 -7.65
CA TYR A 36 5.39 4.10 -8.21
C TYR A 36 5.80 5.04 -9.34
N LYS A 37 5.15 4.89 -10.51
CA LYS A 37 5.42 5.71 -11.70
C LYS A 37 4.10 6.19 -12.33
N GLY A 38 3.48 7.20 -11.72
CA GLY A 38 2.33 7.90 -12.27
C GLY A 38 2.51 9.42 -12.20
N ASP A 39 1.71 10.15 -12.96
CA ASP A 39 1.71 11.62 -12.93
C ASP A 39 1.20 12.16 -11.58
N ASP A 40 0.21 11.47 -11.00
CA ASP A 40 -0.37 11.84 -9.70
C ASP A 40 0.46 11.32 -8.52
N LEU A 41 0.97 10.10 -8.58
CA LEU A 41 1.85 9.52 -7.56
C LEU A 41 3.14 9.00 -8.21
N ALA A 42 4.28 9.54 -7.77
CA ALA A 42 5.60 9.09 -8.18
C ALA A 42 6.50 8.95 -6.95
N GLY A 43 7.21 7.82 -6.83
CA GLY A 43 8.08 7.60 -5.68
C GLY A 43 8.45 6.15 -5.45
N THR A 44 8.92 5.88 -4.24
CA THR A 44 9.29 4.54 -3.79
C THR A 44 8.66 4.24 -2.45
N ALA A 45 8.56 2.97 -2.11
CA ALA A 45 8.10 2.56 -0.80
C ALA A 45 8.88 1.37 -0.25
N VAL A 46 8.86 1.25 1.08
CA VAL A 46 9.31 0.06 1.80
C VAL A 46 8.11 -0.48 2.56
N ALA A 47 7.77 -1.74 2.30
CA ALA A 47 6.66 -2.44 2.93
C ALA A 47 7.17 -3.54 3.85
N THR A 48 6.48 -3.73 4.98
CA THR A 48 6.58 -4.92 5.81
C THR A 48 5.22 -5.59 5.86
N MET A 49 5.17 -6.84 5.45
CA MET A 49 3.97 -7.67 5.36
C MET A 49 4.07 -8.84 6.32
N LEU A 50 2.95 -9.19 6.97
CA LEU A 50 2.72 -10.47 7.63
C LEU A 50 1.67 -11.24 6.84
N ASN A 51 1.90 -12.54 6.59
CA ASN A 51 1.00 -13.36 5.78
C ASN A 51 0.68 -14.71 6.42
N CYS A 52 -0.49 -15.25 6.09
CA CYS A 52 -0.88 -16.64 6.32
C CYS A 52 -0.81 -17.37 4.97
N GLY A 53 0.30 -18.05 4.69
CA GLY A 53 0.54 -18.72 3.41
C GLY A 53 0.24 -17.79 2.22
N GLN A 54 -0.61 -18.23 1.30
CA GLN A 54 -1.15 -17.42 0.19
C GLN A 54 -2.62 -17.04 0.41
N ILE A 55 -3.13 -17.20 1.64
CA ILE A 55 -4.55 -17.00 1.97
C ILE A 55 -4.83 -15.53 2.29
N ALA A 56 -3.97 -14.90 3.07
CA ALA A 56 -4.19 -13.56 3.59
C ALA A 56 -2.89 -12.86 3.95
N TYR A 57 -2.91 -11.53 3.94
CA TYR A 57 -1.84 -10.71 4.47
C TYR A 57 -2.34 -9.41 5.08
N THR A 58 -1.51 -8.83 5.95
CA THR A 58 -1.60 -7.42 6.37
C THR A 58 -0.23 -6.78 6.20
N ALA A 59 -0.19 -5.52 5.80
CA ALA A 59 1.05 -4.80 5.54
C ALA A 59 0.96 -3.34 5.98
N MET A 60 2.11 -2.84 6.44
CA MET A 60 2.39 -1.41 6.56
C MET A 60 3.45 -1.02 5.55
N GLU A 61 3.22 0.08 4.85
CA GLU A 61 4.07 0.52 3.76
C GLU A 61 4.34 2.02 3.87
N ARG A 62 5.61 2.41 3.97
CA ARG A 62 5.99 3.82 3.93
C ARG A 62 6.30 4.22 2.50
N VAL A 63 5.47 5.07 1.92
CA VAL A 63 5.65 5.70 0.61
C VAL A 63 6.42 7.00 0.78
N THR A 64 7.40 7.26 -0.09
CA THR A 64 8.17 8.51 -0.15
C THR A 64 8.23 8.98 -1.60
N GLY A 65 7.80 10.22 -1.83
CA GLY A 65 7.71 10.78 -3.17
C GLY A 65 6.75 11.95 -3.25
N THR A 66 6.07 12.05 -4.38
CA THR A 66 5.13 13.13 -4.70
C THR A 66 3.74 12.56 -4.91
N LEU A 67 2.72 13.14 -4.27
CA LEU A 67 1.30 12.83 -4.47
C LEU A 67 0.54 14.12 -4.78
N GLY A 68 -0.16 14.19 -5.92
CA GLY A 68 -0.90 15.37 -6.35
C GLY A 68 -0.03 16.63 -6.40
N GLY A 69 1.24 16.49 -6.82
CA GLY A 69 2.21 17.59 -6.87
C GLY A 69 2.84 17.99 -5.51
N ARG A 70 2.45 17.37 -4.40
CA ARG A 70 2.99 17.65 -3.04
C ARG A 70 4.04 16.61 -2.66
N THR A 71 5.18 17.06 -2.14
CA THR A 71 6.32 16.17 -1.82
C THR A 71 6.36 15.81 -0.34
N GLY A 72 6.59 14.54 -0.03
CA GLY A 72 6.70 14.07 1.35
C GLY A 72 6.76 12.55 1.47
N SER A 73 6.34 12.06 2.62
CA SER A 73 6.14 10.62 2.86
C SER A 73 4.86 10.40 3.67
N PHE A 74 4.31 9.19 3.60
CA PHE A 74 3.16 8.75 4.38
C PHE A 74 3.18 7.23 4.53
N VAL A 75 2.33 6.70 5.41
CA VAL A 75 2.21 5.26 5.63
C VAL A 75 0.84 4.77 5.19
N LEU A 76 0.82 3.71 4.40
CA LEU A 76 -0.36 2.91 4.10
C LEU A 76 -0.44 1.73 5.08
N MET A 77 -1.65 1.41 5.54
CA MET A 77 -1.95 0.16 6.24
C MET A 77 -3.05 -0.56 5.46
N HIS A 78 -2.78 -1.79 5.02
CA HIS A 78 -3.68 -2.53 4.14
C HIS A 78 -3.65 -4.03 4.42
N SER A 79 -4.66 -4.73 3.91
CA SER A 79 -4.77 -6.18 4.01
C SER A 79 -5.56 -6.76 2.85
N ALA A 80 -5.28 -8.01 2.51
CA ALA A 80 -6.12 -8.85 1.66
C ALA A 80 -6.34 -10.20 2.35
N GLY A 81 -7.44 -10.86 2.06
CA GLY A 81 -7.80 -12.12 2.70
C GLY A 81 -8.84 -12.91 1.90
N PRO A 82 -9.32 -14.03 2.46
CA PRO A 82 -10.18 -14.99 1.76
C PRO A 82 -11.62 -14.50 1.57
N ASP A 83 -11.88 -13.19 1.67
CA ASP A 83 -13.22 -12.66 1.52
C ASP A 83 -13.74 -12.97 0.11
N ALA A 84 -14.87 -13.69 0.04
CA ALA A 84 -15.32 -14.36 -1.18
C ALA A 84 -15.77 -13.38 -2.28
N ASP A 85 -16.04 -12.14 -1.92
CA ASP A 85 -16.58 -11.14 -2.83
C ASP A 85 -15.49 -10.45 -3.67
N GLN A 86 -14.25 -10.32 -3.16
CA GLN A 86 -13.11 -9.69 -3.88
C GLN A 86 -11.74 -10.22 -3.40
N PRO A 87 -11.42 -11.51 -3.62
CA PRO A 87 -10.21 -12.16 -3.11
C PRO A 87 -8.90 -11.56 -3.65
N GLU A 88 -8.96 -10.77 -4.72
CA GLU A 88 -7.79 -10.16 -5.38
C GLU A 88 -7.56 -8.69 -5.01
N VAL A 89 -8.46 -8.09 -4.23
CA VAL A 89 -8.38 -6.66 -3.87
C VAL A 89 -7.89 -6.52 -2.44
N ALA A 90 -6.76 -5.85 -2.28
CA ALA A 90 -6.34 -5.39 -0.96
C ALA A 90 -6.99 -4.05 -0.67
N THR A 91 -7.46 -3.84 0.55
CA THR A 91 -8.06 -2.57 0.97
C THR A 91 -7.33 -2.02 2.18
N GLY A 92 -7.40 -0.70 2.37
CA GLY A 92 -6.69 -0.07 3.47
C GLY A 92 -6.92 1.42 3.59
N VAL A 93 -6.03 2.06 4.35
CA VAL A 93 -6.06 3.49 4.64
C VAL A 93 -4.67 4.10 4.60
N ILE A 94 -4.62 5.41 4.35
CA ILE A 94 -3.48 6.24 4.76
C ILE A 94 -3.56 6.42 6.27
N VAL A 95 -2.51 6.04 6.99
CA VAL A 95 -2.46 6.15 8.45
C VAL A 95 -2.46 7.64 8.83
N ALA A 96 -3.53 8.09 9.48
CA ALA A 96 -3.67 9.49 9.88
C ALA A 96 -2.48 9.94 10.74
N GLY A 97 -1.93 11.12 10.41
CA GLY A 97 -0.76 11.67 11.08
C GLY A 97 0.60 11.10 10.64
N SER A 98 0.63 10.16 9.70
CA SER A 98 1.89 9.63 9.14
C SER A 98 2.55 10.56 8.09
N GLY A 99 1.79 11.52 7.56
CA GLY A 99 2.22 12.42 6.52
C GLY A 99 3.34 13.38 6.94
N THR A 100 4.36 13.53 6.11
CA THR A 100 5.48 14.47 6.30
C THR A 100 5.60 15.46 5.15
N GLY A 101 6.33 16.56 5.35
CA GLY A 101 6.51 17.59 4.32
C GLY A 101 5.18 18.20 3.90
N ASP A 102 4.97 18.34 2.59
CA ASP A 102 3.73 18.91 2.04
C ASP A 102 2.53 17.93 2.14
N LEU A 103 2.78 16.71 2.61
CA LEU A 103 1.79 15.66 2.85
C LEU A 103 1.37 15.58 4.33
N THR A 104 1.83 16.49 5.19
CA THR A 104 1.32 16.55 6.57
C THR A 104 -0.20 16.75 6.59
N GLY A 105 -0.90 15.99 7.44
CA GLY A 105 -2.36 15.99 7.52
C GLY A 105 -3.07 15.16 6.44
N LEU A 106 -2.33 14.46 5.57
CA LEU A 106 -2.89 13.54 4.58
C LEU A 106 -3.67 12.40 5.26
N THR A 107 -4.89 12.17 4.77
CA THR A 107 -5.73 11.01 5.12
C THR A 107 -6.36 10.45 3.86
N GLY A 108 -6.82 9.20 3.89
CA GLY A 108 -7.43 8.59 2.72
C GLY A 108 -7.69 7.11 2.86
N ARG A 109 -8.39 6.57 1.86
CA ARG A 109 -8.59 5.14 1.64
C ARG A 109 -7.78 4.68 0.45
N MET A 110 -7.50 3.39 0.42
CA MET A 110 -6.73 2.80 -0.65
C MET A 110 -7.24 1.43 -1.04
N GLU A 111 -6.97 1.07 -2.29
CA GLU A 111 -7.13 -0.29 -2.80
C GLU A 111 -5.90 -0.69 -3.64
N ILE A 112 -5.48 -1.95 -3.55
CA ILE A 112 -4.62 -2.57 -4.56
C ILE A 112 -5.50 -3.40 -5.46
N ARG A 113 -5.44 -3.12 -6.76
CA ARG A 113 -6.18 -3.82 -7.81
C ARG A 113 -5.20 -4.37 -8.85
N HIS A 114 -5.67 -5.28 -9.69
CA HIS A 114 -4.94 -5.70 -10.89
C HIS A 114 -5.59 -5.06 -12.12
N GLY A 115 -4.89 -4.12 -12.75
CA GLY A 115 -5.23 -3.55 -14.05
C GLY A 115 -4.71 -4.43 -15.19
N GLU A 116 -4.85 -3.93 -16.43
CA GLU A 116 -4.43 -4.66 -17.63
C GLU A 116 -2.91 -4.92 -17.67
N ASP A 117 -2.13 -3.96 -17.15
CA ASP A 117 -0.66 -3.98 -17.18
C ASP A 117 -0.01 -4.46 -15.85
N GLY A 118 -0.81 -4.91 -14.89
CA GLY A 118 -0.33 -5.40 -13.59
C GLY A 118 -0.95 -4.68 -12.39
N PRO A 119 -0.29 -4.70 -11.23
CA PRO A 119 -0.89 -4.20 -10.00
C PRO A 119 -0.87 -2.66 -9.95
N GLU A 120 -1.98 -2.10 -9.46
CA GLU A 120 -2.20 -0.65 -9.36
C GLU A 120 -2.66 -0.29 -7.94
N LEU A 121 -2.17 0.85 -7.47
CA LEU A 121 -2.62 1.49 -6.25
C LEU A 121 -3.69 2.53 -6.61
N PHE A 122 -4.91 2.32 -6.12
CA PHE A 122 -5.96 3.33 -6.09
C PHE A 122 -5.94 4.05 -4.74
N LEU A 123 -5.95 5.39 -4.76
CA LEU A 123 -6.06 6.25 -3.59
C LEU A 123 -7.25 7.19 -3.74
N GLU A 124 -8.05 7.32 -2.69
CA GLU A 124 -8.95 8.46 -2.46
C GLU A 124 -8.46 9.18 -1.22
N TYR A 125 -8.12 10.46 -1.33
CA TYR A 125 -7.40 11.15 -0.27
C TYR A 125 -7.81 12.61 -0.09
N GLU A 126 -7.47 13.16 1.08
CA GLU A 126 -7.71 14.54 1.45
C GLU A 126 -6.49 15.09 2.18
N HIS A 127 -6.19 16.37 1.92
CA HIS A 127 -5.22 17.15 2.68
C HIS A 127 -5.96 17.96 3.74
N ALA A 128 -5.29 18.27 4.85
CA ALA A 128 -5.85 19.12 5.90
C ALA A 128 -6.28 20.51 5.41
N ASP A 129 -5.75 20.97 4.28
CA ASP A 129 -6.05 22.28 3.69
C ASP A 129 -7.39 22.34 2.92
N THR A 130 -8.11 21.21 2.76
CA THR A 130 -9.30 21.14 1.89
C THR A 130 -10.63 21.44 2.61
N VAL A 131 -10.62 21.97 3.83
CA VAL A 131 -11.84 22.46 4.49
C VAL A 131 -12.08 23.92 4.06
N SER A 132 -12.84 24.09 2.98
CA SER A 132 -13.51 25.35 2.64
C SER A 132 -14.87 25.45 3.32
#